data_AF-A0A352NDF7-F1
#
_entry.id   AF-A0A352NDF7-F1
#
_cell.length_a   1.000
_cell.length_b   1.000
_cell.length_c   1.000
_cell.angle_alpha   90.00
_cell.angle_beta   90.00
_cell.angle_gamma   90.00
#
_symmetry.space_group_name_H-M   'P 1'
#
loop_
_entity.id
_entity.type
_entity.pdbx_description
1 polymer ?
#
loop_
_entity_poly.entity_id
_entity_poly.type
_entity_poly.pdbx_seq_one_letter_code
_entity_poly.pdbx_strand_id
1 'polypeptide(L)'
;LAREAATSAVKERVRAEYEEKYAHHEDFERIMRDVSEILEGMEHTEVRRLITEDKVRPDGRKVDEIRPLEAEIDFTPNTITHGSALFTRGQTQALSTLTLAPMGEAQVIDGLDAEYKKRFVHHYNFPQYSVGETGRYGAPGRREIGHGALGERALEQVMPSLEEFPYAVRLVAEVLESNGSSSQASICAGTLALMAGGVPIKAPVAGIAMGLISDGANYTILTDIQGLEDHFGDMDFKV
;
A
#
# COMPACT_ATOMS: atom_id res chain seq x y z
N LEU A 1 -16.98 4.56 -0.37
CA LEU A 1 -18.29 4.25 0.26
C LEU A 1 -19.49 4.74 -0.54
N ALA A 2 -19.90 6.02 -0.49
CA ALA A 2 -21.15 6.45 -1.17
C ALA A 2 -21.10 6.34 -2.70
N ARG A 3 -19.98 6.75 -3.33
CA ARG A 3 -19.84 6.63 -4.79
C ARG A 3 -19.70 5.19 -5.25
N GLU A 4 -18.84 4.39 -4.62
CA GLU A 4 -18.69 2.97 -5.00
C GLU A 4 -20.04 2.24 -4.91
N ALA A 5 -20.83 2.51 -3.87
CA ALA A 5 -22.19 1.99 -3.77
C ALA A 5 -23.08 2.46 -4.93
N ALA A 6 -22.99 3.73 -5.34
CA ALA A 6 -23.74 4.25 -6.49
C ALA A 6 -23.30 3.63 -7.82
N THR A 7 -21.99 3.50 -8.07
CA THR A 7 -21.44 2.85 -9.26
C THR A 7 -21.85 1.38 -9.31
N SER A 8 -21.71 0.65 -8.19
CA SER A 8 -22.15 -0.75 -8.09
C SER A 8 -23.65 -0.88 -8.32
N ALA A 9 -24.47 0.00 -7.75
CA ALA A 9 -25.92 -0.02 -7.99
C ALA A 9 -26.28 0.19 -9.47
N VAL A 10 -25.56 1.06 -10.18
CA VAL A 10 -25.73 1.24 -11.62
C VAL A 10 -25.32 -0.02 -12.39
N LYS A 11 -24.16 -0.62 -12.07
CA LYS A 11 -23.68 -1.85 -12.71
C LYS A 11 -24.64 -3.03 -12.49
N GLU A 12 -25.10 -3.22 -11.25
CA GLU A 12 -26.10 -4.24 -10.88
C GLU A 12 -27.40 -4.06 -11.66
N ARG A 13 -27.92 -2.82 -11.74
CA ARG A 13 -29.14 -2.52 -12.51
C ARG A 13 -28.99 -2.86 -13.98
N VAL A 14 -27.87 -2.49 -14.62
CA VAL A 14 -27.61 -2.80 -16.03
C VAL A 14 -27.45 -4.30 -16.24
N ARG A 15 -26.74 -4.99 -15.34
CA ARG A 15 -26.62 -6.45 -15.40
C ARG A 15 -27.98 -7.13 -15.32
N ALA A 16 -28.83 -6.76 -14.35
CA ALA A 16 -30.16 -7.32 -14.20
C ALA A 16 -31.05 -7.12 -15.45
N GLU A 17 -30.98 -5.94 -16.08
CA GLU A 17 -31.71 -5.67 -17.32
C GLU A 17 -31.25 -6.58 -18.48
N TYR A 18 -29.94 -6.79 -18.62
CA TYR A 18 -29.40 -7.66 -19.66
C TYR A 18 -29.61 -9.15 -19.33
N GLU A 19 -29.59 -9.54 -18.06
CA GLU A 19 -29.93 -10.89 -17.62
C GLU A 19 -31.36 -11.25 -18.02
N GLU A 20 -32.33 -10.39 -17.72
CA GLU A 20 -33.73 -10.61 -18.09
C GLU A 20 -33.91 -10.65 -19.61
N LYS A 21 -33.26 -9.74 -20.33
CA LYS A 21 -33.38 -9.63 -21.79
C LYS A 21 -32.79 -10.84 -22.55
N TYR A 22 -31.71 -11.43 -22.04
CA TYR A 22 -30.98 -12.50 -22.72
C TYR A 22 -31.12 -13.87 -22.05
N ALA A 23 -32.00 -14.04 -21.05
CA ALA A 23 -32.17 -15.26 -20.25
C ALA A 23 -32.32 -16.58 -21.04
N HIS A 24 -32.81 -16.52 -22.28
CA HIS A 24 -33.03 -17.68 -23.15
C HIS A 24 -32.15 -17.68 -24.41
N HIS A 25 -31.15 -16.81 -24.46
CA HIS A 25 -30.23 -16.72 -25.60
C HIS A 25 -29.15 -17.81 -25.50
N GLU A 26 -28.81 -18.45 -26.62
CA GLU A 26 -27.82 -19.53 -26.68
C GLU A 26 -26.42 -19.13 -26.18
N ASP A 27 -26.07 -17.85 -26.39
CA ASP A 27 -24.81 -17.24 -25.94
C ASP A 27 -24.91 -16.47 -24.60
N PHE A 28 -25.90 -16.73 -23.74
CA PHE A 28 -26.15 -15.98 -22.50
C PHE A 28 -24.88 -15.71 -21.67
N GLU A 29 -24.10 -16.75 -21.36
CA GLU A 29 -22.87 -16.64 -20.57
C GLU A 29 -21.83 -15.70 -21.20
N ARG A 30 -21.68 -15.77 -22.53
CA ARG A 30 -20.76 -14.87 -23.27
C ARG A 30 -21.25 -13.43 -23.20
N ILE A 31 -22.54 -13.20 -23.42
CA ILE A 31 -23.14 -11.86 -23.38
C ILE A 31 -22.97 -11.25 -21.98
N MET A 32 -23.23 -12.00 -20.91
CA MET A 32 -23.10 -11.49 -19.54
C MET A 32 -21.65 -11.17 -19.15
N ARG A 33 -20.69 -11.95 -19.67
CA ARG A 33 -19.27 -11.61 -19.55
C ARG A 33 -18.93 -10.32 -20.30
N ASP A 34 -19.35 -10.20 -21.56
CA ASP A 34 -19.10 -9.02 -22.39
C ASP A 34 -19.74 -7.76 -21.78
N VAL A 35 -20.95 -7.86 -21.21
CA VAL A 35 -21.61 -6.76 -20.47
C VAL A 35 -20.76 -6.32 -19.28
N SER A 36 -20.20 -7.27 -18.52
CA SER A 36 -19.34 -6.96 -17.38
C SER A 36 -18.06 -6.26 -17.79
N GLU A 37 -17.39 -6.75 -18.83
CA GLU A 37 -16.18 -6.16 -19.39
C GLU A 37 -16.43 -4.74 -19.93
N ILE A 38 -17.55 -4.54 -20.65
CA ILE A 38 -17.92 -3.22 -21.18
C ILE A 38 -18.21 -2.23 -20.04
N LEU A 39 -18.94 -2.64 -19.00
CA LEU A 39 -19.23 -1.78 -17.84
C LEU A 39 -17.95 -1.36 -17.10
N GLU A 40 -16.99 -2.27 -16.97
CA GLU A 40 -15.67 -1.96 -16.40
C GLU A 40 -14.88 -1.00 -17.29
N GLY A 41 -14.87 -1.23 -18.62
CA GLY A 41 -14.24 -0.32 -19.59
C GLY A 41 -14.85 1.08 -19.61
N MET A 42 -16.18 1.19 -19.41
CA MET A 42 -16.87 2.48 -19.30
C MET A 42 -16.46 3.24 -18.04
N GLU A 43 -16.39 2.56 -16.88
CA GLU A 43 -15.91 3.18 -15.64
C GLU A 43 -14.46 3.64 -15.78
N HIS A 44 -13.59 2.77 -16.30
CA HIS A 44 -12.19 3.08 -16.56
C HIS A 44 -12.04 4.34 -17.43
N THR A 45 -12.80 4.42 -18.52
CA THR A 45 -12.77 5.57 -19.44
C THR A 45 -13.23 6.85 -18.75
N GLU A 46 -14.33 6.80 -18.00
CA GLU A 46 -14.90 7.99 -17.37
C GLU A 46 -14.03 8.51 -16.22
N VAL A 47 -13.46 7.63 -15.38
CA VAL A 47 -12.54 8.02 -14.31
C VAL A 47 -11.30 8.69 -14.90
N ARG A 48 -10.74 8.14 -15.98
CA ARG A 48 -9.58 8.73 -16.64
C ARG A 48 -9.90 10.09 -17.24
N ARG A 49 -11.03 10.22 -17.94
CA ARG A 49 -11.49 11.50 -18.51
C ARG A 49 -11.62 12.58 -17.43
N LEU A 50 -12.24 12.25 -16.29
CA LEU A 50 -12.36 13.18 -15.16
C LEU A 50 -10.98 13.65 -14.64
N ILE A 51 -9.99 12.76 -14.61
CA ILE A 51 -8.65 13.09 -14.10
C ILE A 51 -7.79 13.82 -15.14
N THR A 52 -7.87 13.45 -16.43
CA THR A 52 -7.02 14.02 -17.49
C THR A 52 -7.57 15.33 -18.04
N GLU A 53 -8.88 15.43 -18.25
CA GLU A 53 -9.54 16.62 -18.80
C GLU A 53 -10.01 17.56 -17.69
N ASP A 54 -10.88 17.07 -16.80
CA ASP A 54 -11.55 17.90 -15.80
C ASP A 54 -10.66 18.18 -14.57
N LYS A 55 -9.53 17.47 -14.46
CA LYS A 55 -8.59 17.51 -13.32
C LYS A 55 -9.25 17.26 -11.97
N VAL A 56 -10.34 16.48 -11.96
CA VAL A 56 -11.09 16.12 -10.77
C VAL A 56 -10.73 14.70 -10.35
N ARG A 57 -10.21 14.57 -9.13
CA ARG A 57 -9.94 13.27 -8.55
C ARG A 57 -11.21 12.60 -8.07
N PRO A 58 -11.21 11.26 -7.98
CA PRO A 58 -12.35 10.52 -7.48
C PRO A 58 -12.81 10.97 -6.07
N ASP A 59 -11.91 11.36 -5.18
CA ASP A 59 -12.27 11.84 -3.84
C ASP A 59 -12.46 13.36 -3.74
N GLY A 60 -12.35 14.09 -4.85
CA GLY A 60 -12.47 15.54 -4.92
C GLY A 60 -11.24 16.32 -4.47
N ARG A 61 -10.13 15.66 -4.11
CA ARG A 61 -8.86 16.33 -3.80
C ARG A 61 -8.24 16.97 -5.04
N LYS A 62 -7.32 17.91 -4.81
CA LYS A 62 -6.41 18.36 -5.86
C LYS A 62 -5.40 17.27 -6.23
N VAL A 63 -4.80 17.41 -7.41
CA VAL A 63 -3.80 16.48 -7.95
C VAL A 63 -2.52 16.39 -7.11
N ASP A 64 -2.19 17.45 -6.38
CA ASP A 64 -1.02 17.59 -5.50
C ASP A 64 -1.35 17.49 -4.00
N GLU A 65 -2.63 17.32 -3.66
CA GLU A 65 -3.09 17.27 -2.28
C GLU A 65 -2.95 15.86 -1.69
N ILE A 66 -2.26 15.78 -0.55
CA ILE A 66 -2.12 14.56 0.24
C ILE A 66 -3.32 14.36 1.16
N ARG A 67 -3.63 13.10 1.50
CA ARG A 67 -4.67 12.79 2.50
C ARG A 67 -4.24 13.25 3.90
N PRO A 68 -5.20 13.43 4.83
CA PRO A 68 -4.91 13.71 6.23
C PRO A 68 -3.90 12.72 6.82
N LEU A 69 -2.94 13.24 7.59
CA LEU A 69 -1.87 12.48 8.23
C LEU A 69 -2.05 12.49 9.74
N GLU A 70 -1.95 11.33 10.34
CA GLU A 70 -1.91 11.14 11.79
C GLU A 70 -0.80 10.16 12.14
N ALA A 71 -0.09 10.42 13.23
CA ALA A 71 0.99 9.57 13.69
C ALA A 71 1.03 9.54 15.22
N GLU A 72 1.24 8.35 15.76
CA GLU A 72 1.40 8.10 17.18
C GLU A 72 2.63 7.21 17.39
N ILE A 73 3.49 7.57 18.33
CA ILE A 73 4.62 6.74 18.78
C ILE A 73 4.27 6.08 20.10
N ASP A 74 5.00 5.02 20.47
CA ASP A 74 4.76 4.25 21.70
C ASP A 74 3.33 3.69 21.78
N PHE A 75 2.74 3.39 20.62
CA PHE A 75 1.38 2.86 20.49
C PHE A 75 1.21 1.54 21.27
N THR A 76 2.22 0.67 21.21
CA THR A 76 2.31 -0.49 22.10
C THR A 76 3.16 -0.16 23.31
N PRO A 77 2.82 -0.66 24.52
CA PRO A 77 3.62 -0.42 25.71
C PRO A 77 5.10 -0.78 25.51
N ASN A 78 5.99 0.10 25.96
CA ASN A 78 7.44 -0.09 25.85
C ASN A 78 7.96 -1.28 26.68
N THR A 79 7.12 -1.90 27.50
CA THR A 79 7.40 -3.19 28.17
C THR A 79 7.23 -4.40 27.27
N ILE A 80 6.61 -4.25 26.10
CA ILE A 80 6.33 -5.32 25.13
C ILE A 80 7.23 -5.18 23.90
N THR A 81 7.44 -3.96 23.40
CA THR A 81 8.24 -3.66 22.20
C THR A 81 9.35 -2.67 22.52
N HIS A 82 10.48 -2.75 21.81
CA HIS A 82 11.57 -1.78 21.99
C HIS A 82 11.22 -0.40 21.44
N GLY A 83 10.35 -0.34 20.42
CA GLY A 83 9.76 0.88 19.87
C GLY A 83 8.54 0.55 19.04
N SER A 84 7.60 1.47 18.90
CA SER A 84 6.42 1.27 18.07
C SER A 84 5.88 2.59 17.54
N ALA A 85 5.21 2.54 16.39
CA ALA A 85 4.50 3.69 15.84
C ALA A 85 3.33 3.27 14.95
N LEU A 86 2.20 3.96 15.13
CA LEU A 86 1.04 3.88 14.26
C LEU A 86 1.05 5.09 13.33
N PHE A 87 1.06 4.85 12.03
CA PHE A 87 0.99 5.91 11.01
C PHE A 87 -0.27 5.72 10.17
N THR A 88 -1.06 6.78 10.04
CA THR A 88 -2.29 6.82 9.25
C THR A 88 -2.21 7.93 8.22
N ARG A 89 -2.50 7.60 6.97
CA ARG A 89 -2.66 8.54 5.86
C ARG A 89 -3.99 8.27 5.16
N GLY A 90 -4.99 9.09 5.44
CA GLY A 90 -6.38 8.84 5.03
C GLY A 90 -6.85 7.46 5.49
N GLN A 91 -7.11 6.56 4.53
CA GLN A 91 -7.55 5.17 4.78
C GLN A 91 -6.43 4.14 4.53
N THR A 92 -5.17 4.55 4.76
CA THR A 92 -4.02 3.65 4.76
C THR A 92 -3.33 3.78 6.10
N GLN A 93 -3.26 2.68 6.85
CA GLN A 93 -2.72 2.65 8.19
C GLN A 93 -1.73 1.51 8.36
N ALA A 94 -0.58 1.79 8.96
CA ALA A 94 0.43 0.80 9.30
C ALA A 94 0.91 0.98 10.74
N LEU A 95 0.94 -0.11 11.49
CA LEU A 95 1.58 -0.21 12.79
C LEU A 95 2.95 -0.86 12.59
N SER A 96 4.03 -0.12 12.87
CA SER A 96 5.37 -0.69 12.90
C SER A 96 5.83 -0.93 14.31
N THR A 97 6.43 -2.11 14.54
CA THR A 97 7.04 -2.49 15.81
C THR A 97 8.52 -2.79 15.61
N LEU A 98 9.34 -2.28 16.53
CA LEU A 98 10.78 -2.46 16.55
C LEU A 98 11.18 -3.51 17.58
N THR A 99 12.04 -4.42 17.14
CA THR A 99 12.76 -5.36 18.00
C THR A 99 14.26 -5.22 17.79
N LEU A 100 14.98 -5.02 18.89
CA LEU A 100 16.44 -5.02 18.94
C LEU A 100 16.92 -6.36 19.50
N ALA A 101 17.99 -6.89 18.94
CA ALA A 101 18.63 -8.12 19.40
C ALA A 101 20.16 -8.03 19.31
N PRO A 102 20.89 -8.87 20.05
CA PRO A 102 22.34 -8.99 19.87
C PRO A 102 22.69 -9.41 18.44
N MET A 103 23.87 -9.02 17.94
CA MET A 103 24.35 -9.38 16.60
C MET A 103 24.46 -10.90 16.32
N GLY A 104 24.45 -11.73 17.38
CA GLY A 104 24.36 -13.18 17.25
C GLY A 104 23.05 -13.66 16.62
N GLU A 105 21.98 -12.87 16.72
CA GLU A 105 20.65 -13.15 16.16
C GLU A 105 20.41 -12.50 14.80
N ALA A 106 21.43 -11.86 14.20
CA ALA A 106 21.34 -11.37 12.84
C ALA A 106 21.03 -12.52 11.87
N GLN A 107 20.17 -12.25 10.89
CA GLN A 107 19.70 -13.27 9.96
C GLN A 107 20.85 -13.73 9.06
N VAL A 108 21.13 -15.03 9.04
CA VAL A 108 22.07 -15.62 8.08
C VAL A 108 21.36 -15.80 6.74
N ILE A 109 21.94 -15.23 5.69
CA ILE A 109 21.46 -15.39 4.32
C ILE A 109 22.37 -16.39 3.62
N ASP A 110 21.83 -17.59 3.42
CA ASP A 110 22.45 -18.66 2.64
C ASP A 110 21.78 -18.70 1.25
N GLY A 111 22.53 -18.27 0.24
CA GLY A 111 22.04 -18.10 -1.13
C GLY A 111 23.05 -18.63 -2.14
N LEU A 112 23.00 -18.12 -3.37
CA LEU A 112 24.01 -18.45 -4.38
C LEU A 112 25.35 -17.75 -4.13
N ASP A 113 25.30 -16.58 -3.49
CA ASP A 113 26.48 -15.80 -3.10
C ASP A 113 27.07 -16.31 -1.78
N ALA A 114 28.22 -15.74 -1.39
CA ALA A 114 28.82 -16.03 -0.09
C ALA A 114 27.84 -15.72 1.05
N GLU A 115 27.77 -16.64 2.02
CA GLU A 115 26.96 -16.48 3.22
C GLU A 115 27.30 -15.15 3.91
N TYR A 116 26.26 -14.38 4.25
CA TYR A 116 26.42 -13.13 5.01
C TYR A 116 25.33 -12.98 6.06
N LYS A 117 25.60 -12.12 7.04
CA LYS A 117 24.65 -11.77 8.10
C LYS A 117 23.95 -10.46 7.78
N LYS A 118 22.64 -10.53 7.64
CA LYS A 118 21.76 -9.39 7.47
C LYS A 118 21.32 -8.87 8.84
N ARG A 119 21.84 -7.70 9.21
CA ARG A 119 21.58 -7.11 10.54
C ARG A 119 20.25 -6.38 10.63
N PHE A 120 19.76 -5.84 9.52
CA PHE A 120 18.52 -5.07 9.47
C PHE A 120 17.50 -5.82 8.62
N VAL A 121 16.32 -6.05 9.18
CA VAL A 121 15.24 -6.78 8.54
C VAL A 121 13.95 -5.97 8.67
N HIS A 122 13.28 -5.71 7.56
CA HIS A 122 11.95 -5.09 7.55
C HIS A 122 10.91 -6.07 6.98
N HIS A 123 10.11 -6.65 7.87
CA HIS A 123 8.98 -7.50 7.50
C HIS A 123 7.72 -6.66 7.33
N TYR A 124 6.91 -7.02 6.33
CA TYR A 124 5.69 -6.35 5.98
C TYR A 124 4.59 -7.39 5.86
N ASN A 125 3.48 -7.17 6.55
CA ASN A 125 2.33 -8.07 6.59
C ASN A 125 1.09 -7.34 6.06
N PHE A 126 0.34 -8.01 5.19
CA PHE A 126 -0.87 -7.46 4.56
C PHE A 126 -2.07 -8.38 4.83
N PRO A 127 -2.66 -8.31 6.04
CA PRO A 127 -3.81 -9.12 6.37
C PRO A 127 -5.06 -8.68 5.58
N GLN A 128 -5.95 -9.63 5.28
CA GLN A 128 -7.13 -9.39 4.44
C GLN A 128 -8.12 -8.39 5.06
N TYR A 129 -8.18 -8.31 6.39
CA TYR A 129 -9.04 -7.32 7.05
C TYR A 129 -8.64 -5.88 6.71
N SER A 130 -7.39 -5.62 6.29
CA SER A 130 -6.91 -4.28 5.95
C SER A 130 -7.60 -3.69 4.71
N VAL A 131 -8.21 -4.55 3.89
CA VAL A 131 -9.04 -4.16 2.73
C VAL A 131 -10.52 -4.50 2.95
N GLY A 132 -10.91 -4.88 4.18
CA GLY A 132 -12.28 -5.27 4.51
C GLY A 132 -12.70 -6.64 4.00
N GLU A 133 -11.76 -7.49 3.59
CA GLU A 133 -12.03 -8.83 3.07
C GLU A 133 -11.73 -9.93 4.09
N THR A 134 -12.29 -11.11 3.84
CA THR A 134 -11.93 -12.34 4.58
C THR A 134 -11.02 -13.19 3.70
N GLY A 135 -10.11 -13.94 4.32
CA GLY A 135 -9.29 -14.88 3.57
C GLY A 135 -8.32 -15.63 4.45
N ARG A 136 -7.57 -16.52 3.82
CA ARG A 136 -6.62 -17.39 4.51
C ARG A 136 -5.41 -16.57 4.95
N TYR A 137 -5.15 -16.54 6.26
CA TYR A 137 -3.92 -15.98 6.81
C TYR A 137 -2.84 -17.07 6.87
N GLY A 138 -1.63 -16.76 6.42
CA GLY A 138 -0.57 -17.75 6.26
C GLY A 138 0.81 -17.12 6.07
N ALA A 139 1.72 -17.88 5.45
CA ALA A 139 3.05 -17.38 5.11
C ALA A 139 2.98 -16.20 4.12
N PRO A 140 3.91 -15.24 4.19
CA PRO A 140 3.88 -14.05 3.35
C PRO A 140 4.01 -14.40 1.88
N GLY A 141 3.19 -13.77 1.05
CA GLY A 141 3.23 -13.87 -0.40
C GLY A 141 4.33 -12.99 -1.03
N ARG A 142 4.48 -13.09 -2.35
CA ARG A 142 5.47 -12.30 -3.11
C ARG A 142 5.31 -10.79 -2.94
N ARG A 143 4.06 -10.29 -2.90
CA ARG A 143 3.75 -8.87 -2.73
C ARG A 143 4.22 -8.36 -1.37
N GLU A 144 3.96 -9.12 -0.31
CA GLU A 144 4.36 -8.76 1.06
C GLU A 144 5.88 -8.73 1.20
N ILE A 145 6.58 -9.74 0.67
CA ILE A 145 8.04 -9.78 0.64
C ILE A 145 8.61 -8.62 -0.18
N GLY A 146 8.03 -8.33 -1.35
CA GLY A 146 8.45 -7.22 -2.21
C GLY A 146 8.27 -5.85 -1.55
N HIS A 147 7.16 -5.61 -0.86
CA HIS A 147 6.93 -4.38 -0.10
C HIS A 147 7.85 -4.29 1.13
N GLY A 148 8.11 -5.41 1.81
CA GLY A 148 9.07 -5.49 2.89
C GLY A 148 10.47 -5.09 2.43
N ALA A 149 10.94 -5.67 1.32
CA ALA A 149 12.23 -5.35 0.71
C ALA A 149 12.32 -3.90 0.20
N LEU A 150 11.22 -3.34 -0.33
CA LEU A 150 11.16 -1.92 -0.69
C LEU A 150 11.38 -1.02 0.53
N GLY A 151 10.65 -1.28 1.62
CA GLY A 151 10.78 -0.52 2.86
C GLY A 151 12.16 -0.68 3.50
N GLU A 152 12.70 -1.89 3.48
CA GLU A 152 14.05 -2.17 3.96
C GLU A 152 15.10 -1.36 3.21
N ARG A 153 15.07 -1.39 1.87
CA ARG A 153 16.03 -0.64 1.02
C ARG A 153 15.97 0.86 1.28
N ALA A 154 14.79 1.41 1.54
CA ALA A 154 14.61 2.82 1.86
C ALA A 154 15.22 3.18 3.23
N LEU A 155 14.90 2.41 4.26
CA LEU A 155 15.35 2.67 5.63
C LEU A 155 16.84 2.34 5.85
N GLU A 156 17.38 1.35 5.14
CA GLU A 156 18.80 0.95 5.25
C GLU A 156 19.76 2.11 4.98
N GLN A 157 19.38 3.06 4.10
CA GLN A 157 20.22 4.22 3.77
C GLN A 157 20.49 5.14 4.97
N VAL A 158 19.56 5.18 5.93
CA VAL A 158 19.65 6.02 7.12
C VAL A 158 20.04 5.25 8.37
N MET A 159 20.24 3.93 8.28
CA MET A 159 20.68 3.15 9.43
C MET A 159 22.08 3.60 9.91
N PRO A 160 22.34 3.59 11.23
CA PRO A 160 23.67 3.87 11.79
C PRO A 160 24.72 2.86 11.33
N SER A 161 25.99 3.05 11.65
CA SER A 161 26.99 2.00 11.41
C SER A 161 26.86 0.84 12.43
N LEU A 162 27.63 -0.24 12.24
CA LEU A 162 27.73 -1.31 13.24
C LEU A 162 28.49 -0.86 14.49
N GLU A 163 29.46 0.04 14.34
CA GLU A 163 30.27 0.58 15.44
C GLU A 163 29.44 1.51 16.34
N GLU A 164 28.55 2.30 15.74
CA GLU A 164 27.68 3.24 16.45
C GLU A 164 26.50 2.54 17.13
N PHE A 165 25.93 1.53 16.47
CA PHE A 165 24.76 0.82 16.98
C PHE A 165 24.90 -0.70 16.73
N PRO A 166 25.50 -1.45 17.66
CA PRO A 166 25.87 -2.86 17.48
C PRO A 166 24.69 -3.82 17.77
N TYR A 167 23.53 -3.55 17.19
CA TYR A 167 22.32 -4.37 17.32
C TYR A 167 21.87 -4.94 15.98
N ALA A 168 21.31 -6.14 16.03
CA ALA A 168 20.41 -6.62 14.99
C ALA A 168 19.05 -5.91 15.18
N VAL A 169 18.47 -5.44 14.09
CA VAL A 169 17.29 -4.58 14.08
C VAL A 169 16.23 -5.23 13.21
N ARG A 170 15.05 -5.47 13.80
CA ARG A 170 13.88 -5.98 13.09
C ARG A 170 12.73 -5.01 13.21
N LEU A 171 12.20 -4.59 12.07
CA LEU A 171 10.90 -3.94 11.98
C LEU A 171 9.87 -4.94 11.47
N VAL A 172 8.68 -4.91 12.06
CA VAL A 172 7.49 -5.58 11.52
C VAL A 172 6.41 -4.54 11.32
N ALA A 173 6.03 -4.30 10.08
CA ALA A 173 4.94 -3.43 9.70
C ALA A 173 3.67 -4.24 9.43
N GLU A 174 2.68 -4.06 10.29
CA GLU A 174 1.33 -4.62 10.16
C GLU A 174 0.43 -3.58 9.49
N VAL A 175 -0.10 -3.89 8.32
CA VAL A 175 -1.05 -3.01 7.64
C VAL A 175 -2.44 -3.23 8.22
N LEU A 176 -3.01 -2.17 8.80
CA LEU A 176 -4.32 -2.22 9.46
C LEU A 176 -5.46 -1.75 8.55
N GLU A 177 -5.16 -0.81 7.65
CA GLU A 177 -6.05 -0.30 6.62
C GLU A 177 -5.25 -0.03 5.34
N SER A 178 -5.84 -0.25 4.16
CA SER A 178 -5.14 -0.01 2.90
C SER A 178 -6.07 0.48 1.79
N ASN A 179 -6.05 1.77 1.53
CA ASN A 179 -6.60 2.39 0.33
C ASN A 179 -5.52 3.18 -0.42
N GLY A 180 -4.34 2.60 -0.62
CA GLY A 180 -3.27 3.20 -1.42
C GLY A 180 -1.92 3.15 -0.72
N SER A 181 -0.95 2.50 -1.38
CA SER A 181 0.45 2.38 -1.01
C SER A 181 0.77 2.26 0.49
N SER A 182 0.25 1.19 1.09
CA SER A 182 0.62 0.74 2.43
C SER A 182 2.11 0.46 2.60
N SER A 183 2.84 0.16 1.51
CA SER A 183 4.31 0.08 1.51
C SER A 183 5.00 1.40 1.89
N GLN A 184 4.40 2.55 1.59
CA GLN A 184 4.97 3.85 1.96
C GLN A 184 4.59 4.22 3.39
N ALA A 185 3.37 3.85 3.81
CA ALA A 185 2.96 3.96 5.21
C ALA A 185 3.87 3.13 6.13
N SER A 186 4.32 1.94 5.71
CA SER A 186 5.26 1.13 6.51
C SER A 186 6.63 1.78 6.67
N ILE A 187 7.11 2.55 5.67
CA ILE A 187 8.37 3.30 5.78
C ILE A 187 8.23 4.44 6.80
N CYS A 188 7.13 5.19 6.74
CA CYS A 188 6.85 6.26 7.70
C CYS A 188 6.71 5.70 9.13
N ALA A 189 5.91 4.64 9.31
CA ALA A 189 5.75 3.97 10.60
C ALA A 189 7.08 3.39 11.09
N GLY A 190 7.85 2.75 10.22
CA GLY A 190 9.16 2.17 10.55
C GLY A 190 10.17 3.23 11.00
N THR A 191 10.22 4.38 10.33
CA THR A 191 11.05 5.52 10.75
C THR A 191 10.68 5.99 12.15
N LEU A 192 9.39 6.17 12.42
CA LEU A 192 8.91 6.60 13.73
C LEU A 192 9.22 5.55 14.82
N ALA A 193 9.02 4.26 14.53
CA ALA A 193 9.33 3.18 15.47
C ALA A 193 10.83 3.06 15.77
N LEU A 194 11.70 3.28 14.78
CA LEU A 194 13.16 3.35 14.96
C LEU A 194 13.53 4.50 15.91
N MET A 195 12.96 5.69 15.69
CA MET A 195 13.20 6.86 16.54
C MET A 195 12.67 6.65 17.96
N ALA A 196 11.45 6.10 18.11
CA ALA A 196 10.84 5.82 19.40
C ALA A 196 11.67 4.83 20.23
N GLY A 197 12.23 3.80 19.58
CA GLY A 197 13.12 2.83 20.24
C GLY A 197 14.58 3.25 20.35
N GLY A 198 14.89 4.53 20.09
CA GLY A 198 16.22 5.09 20.32
C GLY A 198 17.30 4.66 19.33
N VAL A 199 16.93 4.17 18.15
CA VAL A 199 17.90 3.86 17.09
C VAL A 199 18.42 5.17 16.49
N PRO A 200 19.75 5.43 16.48
CA PRO A 200 20.31 6.68 15.99
C PRO A 200 20.35 6.72 14.45
N ILE A 201 19.18 6.82 13.80
CA ILE A 201 19.10 6.97 12.35
C ILE A 201 19.64 8.34 11.91
N LYS A 202 20.30 8.40 10.75
CA LYS A 202 20.94 9.61 10.23
C LYS A 202 19.95 10.75 9.95
N ALA A 203 18.76 10.40 9.47
CA ALA A 203 17.66 11.32 9.21
C ALA A 203 16.32 10.55 9.17
N PRO A 204 15.19 11.19 9.49
CA PRO A 204 13.88 10.61 9.26
C PRO A 204 13.61 10.38 7.76
N VAL A 205 12.98 9.27 7.42
CA VAL A 205 12.57 8.91 6.05
C VAL A 205 11.05 8.88 5.96
N ALA A 206 10.52 9.46 4.89
CA ALA A 206 9.11 9.40 4.55
C ALA A 206 8.96 8.85 3.12
N GLY A 207 7.78 8.35 2.82
CA GLY A 207 7.47 7.74 1.53
C GLY A 207 6.13 8.20 0.97
N ILE A 208 6.04 8.35 -0.35
CA ILE A 208 4.82 8.74 -1.06
C ILE A 208 4.61 7.88 -2.31
N ALA A 209 3.35 7.67 -2.68
CA ALA A 209 3.01 7.04 -3.94
C ALA A 209 2.42 8.06 -4.89
N MET A 210 3.00 8.08 -6.08
CA MET A 210 2.66 8.95 -7.19
C MET A 210 2.03 8.10 -8.29
N GLY A 211 1.09 8.67 -9.02
CA GLY A 211 0.50 8.05 -10.20
C GLY A 211 0.59 8.95 -11.41
N LEU A 212 0.55 8.37 -12.60
CA LEU A 212 0.43 9.07 -13.86
C LEU A 212 -0.78 8.51 -14.63
N ILE A 213 -1.61 9.41 -15.13
CA ILE A 213 -2.70 9.09 -16.08
C ILE A 213 -2.55 9.96 -17.32
N SER A 214 -2.61 9.35 -18.49
CA SER A 214 -2.42 9.98 -19.80
C SER A 214 -3.43 9.46 -20.83
N ASP A 215 -4.04 10.34 -21.61
CA ASP A 215 -4.88 9.97 -22.77
C ASP A 215 -4.13 10.12 -24.11
N GLY A 216 -2.82 10.38 -24.04
CA GLY A 216 -1.95 10.65 -25.19
C GLY A 216 -1.88 12.12 -25.59
N ALA A 217 -2.91 12.92 -25.29
CA ALA A 217 -2.91 14.36 -25.51
C ALA A 217 -2.67 15.16 -24.21
N ASN A 218 -3.26 14.70 -23.11
CA ASN A 218 -3.16 15.26 -21.77
C ASN A 218 -2.55 14.23 -20.82
N TYR A 219 -1.86 14.71 -19.80
CA TYR A 219 -1.44 13.88 -18.67
C TYR A 219 -1.69 14.59 -17.33
N THR A 220 -1.81 13.80 -16.27
CA THR A 220 -1.95 14.26 -14.88
C THR A 220 -1.07 13.41 -13.99
N ILE A 221 -0.22 14.06 -13.18
CA ILE A 221 0.53 13.42 -12.10
C ILE A 221 -0.28 13.57 -10.82
N LEU A 222 -0.55 12.45 -10.16
CA LEU A 222 -1.31 12.38 -8.92
C LEU A 222 -0.36 12.14 -7.75
N THR A 223 -0.50 12.96 -6.71
CA THR A 223 0.18 12.78 -5.43
C THR A 223 -0.71 12.02 -4.47
N ASP A 224 -0.12 11.06 -3.77
CA ASP A 224 -0.81 10.22 -2.79
C ASP A 224 -2.01 9.48 -3.38
N ILE A 225 -1.72 8.56 -4.29
CA ILE A 225 -2.75 7.79 -5.01
C ILE A 225 -3.53 6.84 -4.10
N GLN A 226 -4.82 6.70 -4.40
CA GLN A 226 -5.71 5.69 -3.86
C GLN A 226 -5.64 4.39 -4.64
N GLY A 227 -6.18 3.29 -4.11
CA GLY A 227 -6.19 2.00 -4.81
C GLY A 227 -6.92 2.07 -6.16
N LEU A 228 -7.99 2.87 -6.25
CA LEU A 228 -8.72 3.09 -7.49
C LEU A 228 -7.91 3.87 -8.53
N GLU A 229 -7.11 4.85 -8.10
CA GLU A 229 -6.27 5.65 -8.99
C GLU A 229 -5.05 4.86 -9.50
N ASP A 230 -4.56 3.93 -8.69
CA ASP A 230 -3.54 2.95 -9.08
C ASP A 230 -4.07 1.97 -10.14
N HIS A 231 -5.27 1.42 -9.90
CA HIS A 231 -5.91 0.46 -10.82
C HIS A 231 -6.19 1.05 -12.21
N PHE A 232 -6.53 2.35 -12.28
CA PHE A 232 -6.83 3.05 -13.53
C PHE A 232 -5.64 3.86 -14.09
N GLY A 233 -4.50 3.84 -13.41
CA GLY A 233 -3.31 4.59 -13.78
C GLY A 233 -2.47 3.90 -14.86
N ASP A 234 -1.70 4.68 -15.60
CA ASP A 234 -0.73 4.14 -16.57
C ASP A 234 0.61 3.80 -15.94
N MET A 235 0.95 4.48 -14.84
CA MET A 235 2.19 4.25 -14.10
C MET A 235 1.97 4.54 -12.62
N ASP A 236 2.46 3.64 -11.77
CA ASP A 236 2.66 3.86 -10.34
C ASP A 236 4.15 4.12 -10.07
N PHE A 237 4.44 5.06 -9.19
CA PHE A 237 5.81 5.34 -8.78
C PHE A 237 5.89 5.66 -7.30
N LYS A 238 6.83 5.04 -6.60
CA LYS A 238 6.99 5.14 -5.15
C LYS A 238 8.31 5.84 -4.85
N VAL A 239 8.27 6.91 -4.06
CA VAL A 239 9.42 7.78 -3.73
C VAL A 239 9.60 7.88 -2.23
#